data_AF-A0A535K0L5-F1
#
_entry.id   AF-A0A535K0L5-F1
#
_cell.length_a   1.000
_cell.length_b   1.000
_cell.length_c   1.000
_cell.angle_alpha   90.00
_cell.angle_beta   90.00
_cell.angle_gamma   90.00
#
_symmetry.space_group_name_H-M   'P 1'
#
loop_
_entity.id
_entity.type
_entity.pdbx_description
1 polymer ?
#
loop_
_entity_poly.entity_id
_entity_poly.type
_entity_poly.pdbx_seq_one_letter_code
_entity_poly.pdbx_strand_id
1 'polypeptide(L)'
;ALAVYQGTVDGAATYIDVRTTADGTAPGAGMPADILTKTKRIDTAGPIPNDGIALVKSFPDALGKQVKQALIDYSKTDDGKKVFASLFQWDGMQEIDGKFYDSMNDALKLAGVDVQGLANATPRPAATPTPTKTP
;
A
#
# COMPACT_ATOMS: atom_id res chain seq x y z
N ALA A 1 18.00 0.22 1.50
CA ALA A 1 19.04 0.47 0.47
C ALA A 1 20.30 1.11 1.06
N LEU A 2 20.22 2.31 1.67
CA LEU A 2 21.40 3.02 2.17
C LEU A 2 22.19 2.27 3.25
N ALA A 3 21.53 1.58 4.18
CA ALA A 3 22.22 0.77 5.19
C ALA A 3 23.10 -0.33 4.57
N VAL A 4 22.61 -0.99 3.51
CA VAL A 4 23.39 -1.97 2.74
C VAL A 4 24.56 -1.28 2.02
N TYR A 5 24.31 -0.14 1.37
CA TYR A 5 25.35 0.65 0.71
C TYR A 5 26.47 1.08 1.68
N GLN A 6 26.11 1.43 2.92
CA GLN A 6 27.03 1.83 3.98
C GLN A 6 27.72 0.64 4.67
N GLY A 7 27.33 -0.60 4.33
CA GLY A 7 27.85 -1.81 4.96
C GLY A 7 27.45 -1.99 6.42
N THR A 8 26.38 -1.34 6.88
CA THR A 8 25.88 -1.48 8.26
C THR A 8 24.93 -2.66 8.45
N VAL A 9 24.42 -3.22 7.35
CA VAL A 9 23.63 -4.45 7.29
C VAL A 9 23.95 -5.23 6.02
N ASP A 10 23.79 -6.55 6.06
CA ASP A 10 24.04 -7.43 4.90
C ASP A 10 22.89 -7.41 3.87
N GLY A 11 21.69 -7.02 4.29
CA GLY A 11 20.50 -7.03 3.46
C GLY A 11 19.44 -6.01 3.90
N ALA A 12 18.59 -5.61 2.97
CA ALA A 12 17.44 -4.74 3.24
C ALA A 12 16.29 -5.07 2.29
N ALA A 13 15.06 -4.91 2.76
CA ALA A 13 13.86 -4.94 1.95
C ALA A 13 13.36 -3.50 1.71
N THR A 14 12.87 -3.21 0.51
CA THR A 14 12.30 -1.92 0.14
C THR A 14 11.03 -2.13 -0.67
N TYR A 15 10.06 -1.22 -0.53
CA TYR A 15 8.98 -1.12 -1.50
C TYR A 15 9.57 -0.66 -2.83
N ILE A 16 9.31 -1.40 -3.90
CA ILE A 16 9.97 -1.29 -5.21
C ILE A 16 11.51 -1.20 -5.10
N ASP A 17 12.20 -1.02 -6.22
CA ASP A 17 13.64 -0.75 -6.19
C ASP A 17 13.90 0.73 -5.91
N VAL A 18 13.88 1.12 -4.63
CA VAL A 18 14.09 2.52 -4.20
C VAL A 18 15.45 3.08 -4.63
N ARG A 19 16.37 2.23 -5.08
CA ARG A 19 17.70 2.64 -5.54
C ARG A 19 17.62 3.33 -6.90
N THR A 20 16.53 3.12 -7.66
CA THR A 20 16.37 3.67 -9.00
C THR A 20 15.23 4.69 -9.07
N THR A 21 15.22 5.49 -10.14
CA THR A 21 14.04 6.20 -10.64
C THR A 21 12.93 5.22 -11.04
N ALA A 22 11.71 5.73 -11.24
CA ALA A 22 10.54 4.91 -11.57
C ALA A 22 10.70 4.12 -12.89
N ASP A 23 11.45 4.66 -13.85
CA ASP A 23 11.80 3.99 -15.12
C ASP A 23 13.01 3.03 -14.99
N GLY A 24 13.65 2.97 -13.82
CA GLY A 24 14.77 2.09 -13.53
C GLY A 24 16.12 2.51 -14.12
N THR A 25 16.22 3.68 -14.76
CA THR A 25 17.39 4.05 -15.59
C THR A 25 18.48 4.81 -14.84
N ALA A 26 18.15 5.46 -13.72
CA ALA A 26 19.09 6.28 -12.95
C ALA A 26 18.94 6.03 -11.45
N PRO A 27 19.95 6.39 -10.63
CA PRO A 27 19.80 6.41 -9.17
C PRO A 27 18.60 7.28 -8.74
N GLY A 28 17.82 6.77 -7.78
CA GLY A 28 16.69 7.49 -7.21
C GLY A 28 17.09 8.77 -6.49
N ALA A 29 16.14 9.69 -6.30
CA ALA A 29 16.38 10.95 -5.60
C ALA A 29 16.91 10.69 -4.17
N GLY A 30 18.00 11.36 -3.80
CA GLY A 30 18.67 11.18 -2.50
C GLY A 30 19.55 9.93 -2.39
N MET A 31 19.71 9.15 -3.47
CA MET A 31 20.63 8.02 -3.50
C MET A 31 22.02 8.42 -4.02
N PRO A 32 23.11 7.80 -3.50
CA PRO A 32 24.45 7.94 -4.09
C PRO A 32 24.46 7.54 -5.58
N ALA A 33 25.24 8.25 -6.39
CA ALA A 33 25.32 8.02 -7.83
C ALA A 33 25.78 6.60 -8.20
N ASP A 34 26.54 5.94 -7.33
CA ASP A 34 27.09 4.60 -7.50
C ASP A 34 26.32 3.52 -6.74
N ILE A 35 25.12 3.80 -6.23
CA ILE A 35 24.34 2.83 -5.44
C ILE A 35 24.04 1.55 -6.21
N LEU A 36 23.80 1.64 -7.52
CA LEU A 36 23.43 0.52 -8.38
C LEU A 36 24.61 -0.40 -8.72
N THR A 37 25.84 0.09 -8.60
CA THR A 37 27.06 -0.71 -8.81
C THR A 37 27.58 -1.30 -7.51
N LYS A 38 27.40 -0.59 -6.39
CA LYS A 38 27.81 -1.04 -5.05
C LYS A 38 26.81 -1.97 -4.36
N THR A 39 25.57 -2.01 -4.82
CA THR A 39 24.54 -2.90 -4.25
C THR A 39 23.83 -3.66 -5.36
N LYS A 40 23.30 -4.84 -5.05
CA LYS A 40 22.57 -5.68 -6.00
C LYS A 40 21.20 -6.04 -5.44
N ARG A 41 20.15 -5.97 -6.28
CA ARG A 41 18.86 -6.59 -5.97
C ARG A 41 19.01 -8.09 -6.19
N ILE A 42 18.79 -8.87 -5.14
CA ILE A 42 18.98 -10.32 -5.16
C ILE A 42 17.68 -11.09 -5.38
N ASP A 43 16.54 -10.48 -5.04
CA ASP A 43 15.22 -11.07 -5.21
C ASP A 43 14.14 -9.98 -5.25
N THR A 44 12.92 -10.36 -5.64
CA THR A 44 11.71 -9.53 -5.60
C THR A 44 10.57 -10.35 -5.01
N ALA A 45 9.98 -9.87 -3.91
CA ALA A 45 8.74 -10.44 -3.40
C ALA A 45 7.54 -9.85 -4.14
N GLY A 46 6.59 -10.67 -4.58
CA GLY A 46 5.32 -10.19 -5.13
C GLY A 46 4.70 -11.10 -6.22
N PRO A 47 3.52 -10.72 -6.75
CA PRO A 47 2.83 -9.44 -6.52
C PRO A 47 2.11 -9.37 -5.16
N ILE A 48 2.22 -8.23 -4.50
CA ILE A 48 1.41 -7.87 -3.33
C ILE A 48 0.30 -6.92 -3.82
N PRO A 49 -0.96 -7.12 -3.41
CA PRO A 49 -2.04 -6.17 -3.63
C PRO A 49 -1.63 -4.73 -3.32
N ASN A 50 -1.93 -3.79 -4.22
CA ASN A 50 -1.78 -2.37 -3.94
C ASN A 50 -2.81 -1.93 -2.88
N ASP A 51 -2.59 -0.76 -2.26
CA ASP A 51 -3.51 -0.19 -1.28
C ASP A 51 -4.95 -0.10 -1.79
N GLY A 52 -5.92 -0.13 -0.87
CA GLY A 52 -7.35 -0.11 -1.19
C GLY A 52 -8.16 0.78 -0.27
N ILE A 53 -9.47 0.84 -0.56
CA ILE A 53 -10.46 1.53 0.27
C ILE A 53 -11.33 0.47 0.96
N ALA A 54 -11.40 0.52 2.28
CA ALA A 54 -12.22 -0.37 3.08
C ALA A 54 -13.37 0.40 3.75
N LEU A 55 -14.54 -0.24 3.81
CA LEU A 55 -15.69 0.26 4.55
C LEU A 55 -15.75 -0.44 5.92
N VAL A 56 -16.13 0.30 6.96
CA VAL A 56 -16.34 -0.28 8.29
C VAL A 56 -17.48 -1.31 8.27
N LYS A 57 -17.41 -2.33 9.13
CA LYS A 57 -18.38 -3.44 9.13
C LYS A 57 -19.85 -3.00 9.28
N SER A 58 -20.11 -1.88 9.94
CA SER A 58 -21.46 -1.33 10.15
C SER A 58 -21.87 -0.28 9.11
N PHE A 59 -21.09 -0.11 8.03
CA PHE A 59 -21.41 0.86 6.99
C PHE A 59 -22.64 0.38 6.19
N PRO A 60 -23.65 1.22 5.92
CA PRO A 60 -24.86 0.78 5.22
C PRO A 60 -24.57 0.28 3.80
N ASP A 61 -25.01 -0.94 3.47
CA ASP A 61 -24.72 -1.60 2.18
C ASP A 61 -25.11 -0.78 0.95
N ALA A 62 -26.30 -0.16 0.97
CA ALA A 62 -26.78 0.65 -0.13
C ALA A 62 -25.87 1.87 -0.38
N LEU A 63 -25.43 2.53 0.70
CA LEU A 63 -24.50 3.64 0.62
C LEU A 63 -23.10 3.16 0.21
N GLY A 64 -22.66 2.00 0.70
CA GLY A 64 -21.37 1.41 0.35
C GLY A 64 -21.24 1.15 -1.16
N LYS A 65 -22.30 0.62 -1.77
CA LYS A 65 -22.38 0.43 -3.22
C LYS A 65 -22.30 1.75 -3.98
N GLN A 66 -22.99 2.79 -3.51
CA GLN A 66 -22.94 4.12 -4.13
C GLN A 66 -21.54 4.73 -4.04
N VAL A 67 -20.90 4.69 -2.87
CA VAL A 67 -19.54 5.22 -2.66
C VAL A 67 -18.53 4.51 -3.54
N LYS A 68 -18.56 3.16 -3.56
CA LYS A 68 -17.68 2.35 -4.42
C LYS A 68 -17.83 2.74 -5.89
N GLN A 69 -19.06 2.78 -6.39
CA GLN A 69 -19.32 3.09 -7.80
C GLN A 69 -18.87 4.51 -8.15
N ALA A 70 -19.17 5.49 -7.28
CA ALA A 70 -18.76 6.88 -7.49
C ALA A 70 -17.23 7.04 -7.54
N LEU A 71 -16.48 6.35 -6.69
CA LEU A 71 -15.01 6.39 -6.70
C LEU A 71 -14.44 5.77 -7.98
N ILE A 72 -14.96 4.61 -8.39
CA ILE A 72 -14.54 3.95 -9.63
C ILE A 72 -14.83 4.85 -10.84
N ASP A 73 -16.02 5.41 -10.93
CA ASP A 73 -16.40 6.23 -12.07
C ASP A 73 -15.67 7.58 -12.09
N TYR A 74 -15.50 8.22 -10.93
CA TYR A 74 -14.71 9.44 -10.82
C TYR A 74 -13.25 9.20 -11.23
N SER A 75 -12.64 8.08 -10.82
CA SER A 75 -11.25 7.74 -11.19
C SER A 75 -11.01 7.62 -12.70
N LYS A 76 -12.08 7.40 -13.49
CA LYS A 76 -12.00 7.34 -14.97
C LYS A 76 -12.06 8.72 -15.63
N THR A 77 -12.54 9.75 -14.94
CA THR A 77 -12.61 11.13 -15.46
C THR A 77 -11.23 11.78 -15.49
N ASP A 78 -11.03 12.79 -16.33
CA ASP A 78 -9.74 13.48 -16.42
C ASP A 78 -9.37 14.26 -15.15
N ASP A 79 -10.38 14.75 -14.43
CA ASP A 79 -10.18 15.38 -13.11
C ASP A 79 -9.83 14.32 -12.06
N GLY A 80 -10.59 13.22 -12.01
CA GLY A 80 -10.30 12.12 -11.09
C GLY A 80 -8.93 11.52 -11.29
N LYS A 81 -8.46 11.30 -12.53
CA LYS A 81 -7.07 10.85 -12.78
C LYS A 81 -6.03 11.79 -12.13
N LYS A 82 -6.23 13.11 -12.21
CA LYS A 82 -5.31 14.08 -11.59
C LYS A 82 -5.36 14.00 -10.06
N VAL A 83 -6.56 13.86 -9.49
CA VAL A 83 -6.75 13.75 -8.04
C VAL A 83 -6.19 12.44 -7.50
N PHE A 84 -6.42 11.32 -8.19
CA PHE A 84 -5.89 10.00 -7.79
C PHE A 84 -4.37 9.95 -7.89
N ALA A 85 -3.80 10.54 -8.94
CA ALA A 85 -2.35 10.69 -9.08
C ALA A 85 -1.74 11.54 -7.94
N SER A 86 -2.45 12.56 -7.44
CA SER A 86 -1.95 13.40 -6.33
C SER A 86 -2.18 12.81 -4.94
N LEU A 87 -3.24 12.01 -4.74
CA LEU A 87 -3.56 11.42 -3.43
C LEU A 87 -2.53 10.36 -3.02
N PHE A 88 -2.18 9.45 -3.94
CA PHE A 88 -1.28 8.32 -3.69
C PHE A 88 -0.62 7.76 -4.97
N GLN A 89 -0.49 8.57 -6.04
CA GLN A 89 -0.01 8.09 -7.34
C GLN A 89 -0.87 6.94 -7.90
N TRP A 90 -2.17 6.97 -7.63
CA TRP A 90 -3.10 5.95 -8.09
C TRP A 90 -3.49 6.20 -9.55
N ASP A 91 -3.47 5.14 -10.35
CA ASP A 91 -3.93 5.17 -11.75
C ASP A 91 -5.45 5.01 -11.89
N GLY A 92 -6.10 4.52 -10.83
CA GLY A 92 -7.55 4.36 -10.77
C GLY A 92 -8.01 3.38 -9.70
N MET A 93 -9.28 2.99 -9.79
CA MET A 93 -9.93 2.06 -8.86
C MET A 93 -10.64 0.94 -9.59
N GLN A 94 -10.61 -0.25 -8.99
CA GLN A 94 -11.39 -1.39 -9.44
C GLN A 94 -12.03 -2.09 -8.24
N GLU A 95 -13.15 -2.77 -8.49
CA GLU A 95 -13.74 -3.65 -7.49
C GLU A 95 -12.92 -4.93 -7.38
N ILE A 96 -12.65 -5.33 -6.14
CA ILE A 96 -11.96 -6.57 -5.79
C ILE A 96 -12.82 -7.36 -4.81
N ASP A 97 -12.56 -8.65 -4.68
CA ASP A 97 -13.07 -9.47 -3.57
C ASP A 97 -11.94 -9.82 -2.59
N GLY A 98 -12.29 -10.51 -1.50
CA GLY A 98 -11.32 -10.88 -0.46
C GLY A 98 -10.19 -11.80 -0.95
N LYS A 99 -10.39 -12.57 -2.03
CA LYS A 99 -9.38 -13.47 -2.58
C LYS A 99 -8.21 -12.73 -3.21
N PHE A 100 -8.41 -11.46 -3.56
CA PHE A 100 -7.33 -10.59 -4.03
C PHE A 100 -6.15 -10.54 -3.04
N TYR A 101 -6.41 -10.78 -1.73
CA TYR A 101 -5.40 -10.78 -0.68
C TYR A 101 -4.86 -12.18 -0.31
N ASP A 102 -5.21 -13.24 -1.06
CA ASP A 102 -4.79 -14.61 -0.73
C ASP A 102 -3.27 -14.79 -0.73
N SER A 103 -2.54 -14.11 -1.62
CA SER A 103 -1.06 -14.15 -1.63
C SER A 103 -0.45 -13.61 -0.33
N MET A 104 -1.11 -12.62 0.29
CA MET A 104 -0.71 -12.11 1.59
C MET A 104 -0.98 -13.13 2.71
N ASN A 105 -2.13 -13.81 2.66
CA ASN A 105 -2.45 -14.87 3.61
C ASN A 105 -1.41 -16.01 3.56
N ASP A 106 -0.95 -16.37 2.37
CA ASP A 106 0.05 -17.42 2.19
C ASP A 106 1.44 -16.99 2.68
N ALA A 107 1.85 -15.73 2.43
CA ALA A 107 3.07 -15.18 3.00
C ALA A 107 3.04 -15.14 4.53
N LEU A 108 1.91 -14.79 5.14
CA LEU A 108 1.74 -14.76 6.60
C LEU A 108 1.82 -16.16 7.21
N LYS A 109 1.21 -17.16 6.56
CA LYS A 109 1.35 -18.57 6.97
C LYS A 109 2.81 -19.04 6.90
N LEU A 110 3.51 -18.73 5.80
CA LEU A 110 4.92 -19.09 5.63
C LEU A 110 5.80 -18.43 6.70
N ALA A 111 5.49 -17.19 7.07
CA ALA A 111 6.18 -16.46 8.13
C ALA A 111 5.78 -16.92 9.56
N GLY A 112 4.82 -17.83 9.70
CA GLY A 112 4.34 -18.29 11.02
C GLY A 112 3.60 -17.21 11.81
N VAL A 113 2.99 -16.24 11.12
CA VAL A 113 2.30 -15.10 11.76
C VAL A 113 0.83 -15.44 12.04
N ASP A 114 0.44 -15.42 13.32
CA ASP A 114 -0.97 -15.50 13.72
C ASP A 114 -1.65 -14.12 13.66
N VAL A 115 -2.24 -13.83 12.50
CA VAL A 115 -2.95 -12.57 12.22
C VAL A 115 -4.11 -12.36 13.19
N GLN A 116 -4.86 -13.41 13.53
CA GLN A 116 -6.02 -13.29 14.41
C GLN A 116 -5.58 -13.01 15.85
N GLY A 117 -4.52 -13.68 16.31
CA GLY A 117 -3.88 -13.40 17.60
C GLY A 117 -3.42 -11.94 17.68
N LEU A 118 -2.75 -11.43 16.65
CA LEU A 118 -2.32 -10.03 16.59
C LEU A 118 -3.50 -9.06 16.61
N ALA A 119 -4.56 -9.33 15.83
CA ALA A 119 -5.75 -8.50 15.82
C ALA A 119 -6.45 -8.46 17.19
N ASN A 120 -6.51 -9.59 17.89
CA ASN A 120 -7.09 -9.68 19.23
C ASN A 120 -6.25 -8.95 20.28
N ALA A 121 -4.92 -8.96 20.12
CA ALA A 121 -3.99 -8.28 21.02
C ALA A 121 -3.90 -6.77 20.75
N THR A 122 -4.33 -6.30 19.57
CA THR A 122 -4.25 -4.89 19.18
C THR A 122 -5.33 -4.09 19.91
N PRO A 123 -4.97 -3.15 20.81
CA PRO A 123 -5.95 -2.31 21.49
C PRO A 123 -6.72 -1.50 20.46
N ARG A 124 -8.06 -1.49 20.57
CA ARG A 124 -8.86 -0.61 19.72
C ARG A 124 -8.54 0.84 20.09
N PRO A 125 -8.26 1.73 19.11
CA PRO A 125 -8.19 3.16 19.38
C PRO A 125 -9.44 3.62 20.13
N ALA A 126 -9.30 4.62 21.00
CA ALA A 126 -10.46 5.24 21.63
C ALA A 126 -11.46 5.65 20.55
N ALA A 127 -12.75 5.43 20.82
CA ALA A 127 -13.79 5.83 19.88
C ALA A 127 -13.64 7.33 19.60
N THR A 128 -13.56 7.71 18.31
CA THR A 128 -13.60 9.11 17.93
C THR A 128 -14.91 9.69 18.46
N PRO A 129 -14.89 10.81 19.21
CA PRO A 129 -16.11 11.45 19.66
C PRO A 129 -17.01 11.72 18.45
N THR A 130 -18.30 11.42 18.59
CA THR A 130 -19.29 11.68 17.54
C THR A 130 -19.18 13.14 17.14
N PRO A 131 -19.03 13.47 15.84
CA PRO A 131 -19.04 14.85 15.40
C PRO A 131 -20.30 15.51 15.94
N THR A 132 -20.14 16.54 16.77
CA THR A 132 -21.28 17.35 17.21
C THR A 132 -21.80 18.02 15.96
N LYS A 133 -23.05 17.72 15.59
CA LYS A 133 -23.79 18.57 14.64
C LYS A 133 -24.02 19.90 15.33
N THR A 134 -23.03 20.79 15.30
CA THR A 134 -23.27 22.19 15.60
C THR A 134 -23.89 22.79 14.32
N PRO A 135 -25.11 23.35 14.40
CA PRO A 135 -25.74 24.04 13.28
C PRO A 135 -24.98 25.30 12.86
#